data_AF-A0A1H3ZJD9-F1
#
_entry.id   AF-A0A1H3ZJD9-F1
#
_cell.length_a   1.000
_cell.length_b   1.000
_cell.length_c   1.000
_cell.angle_alpha   90.00
_cell.angle_beta   90.00
_cell.angle_gamma   90.00
#
_symmetry.space_group_name_H-M   'P 1'
#
loop_
_entity.id
_entity.type
_entity.pdbx_description
1 polymer ?
#
loop_
_entity_poly.entity_id
_entity_poly.type
_entity_poly.pdbx_seq_one_letter_code
_entity_poly.pdbx_strand_id
1 'polypeptide(L)'
;MRNDRMINNLNELDFRPECFASDVYETLDWTNIDSEMTDGQRRFISGLVSYYKPENVLELGVSAGGGTVVLLNALLSNKSWKGKLLSIDKLKCFYRDPNLPVGHLARRKFPDLFGSKWILEDGKDPAEVFSGGGRCTLGGYEV
;
A
#
# COMPACT_ATOMS: atom_id res chain seq x y z
N MET A 1 11.09 11.89 28.73
CA MET A 1 11.41 10.46 28.80
C MET A 1 10.28 9.70 28.11
N ARG A 2 10.52 9.06 26.96
CA ARG A 2 9.55 8.13 26.38
C ARG A 2 9.75 6.78 27.05
N ASN A 3 8.65 6.21 27.52
CA ASN A 3 8.63 4.95 28.25
C ASN A 3 8.53 3.84 27.19
N ASP A 4 9.64 3.19 26.88
CA ASP A 4 9.69 2.12 25.90
C ASP A 4 9.09 0.84 26.49
N ARG A 5 7.76 0.77 26.55
CA ARG A 5 7.05 -0.50 26.71
C ARG A 5 6.94 -1.15 25.33
N MET A 6 7.51 -2.35 25.20
CA MET A 6 7.24 -3.25 24.09
C MET A 6 5.74 -3.61 24.13
N ILE A 7 4.98 -3.08 23.18
CA ILE A 7 3.55 -3.32 23.04
C ILE A 7 3.37 -4.73 22.48
N ASN A 8 2.84 -5.64 23.31
CA ASN A 8 2.69 -7.06 22.97
C ASN A 8 1.30 -7.39 22.41
N ASN A 9 0.36 -6.43 22.43
CA ASN A 9 -1.00 -6.62 21.96
C ASN A 9 -1.51 -5.34 21.26
N LEU A 10 -2.07 -5.48 20.05
CA LEU A 10 -2.63 -4.35 19.30
C LEU A 10 -3.71 -3.58 20.08
N ASN A 11 -4.40 -4.25 21.02
CA ASN A 11 -5.41 -3.63 21.87
C ASN A 11 -4.86 -2.68 22.95
N GLU A 12 -3.54 -2.67 23.17
CA GLU A 12 -2.86 -1.78 24.13
C GLU A 12 -2.38 -0.47 23.47
N LEU A 13 -2.55 -0.33 22.16
CA LEU A 13 -2.33 0.95 21.49
C LEU A 13 -3.47 1.91 21.88
N ASP A 14 -3.11 3.07 22.44
CA ASP A 14 -4.02 4.24 22.60
C ASP A 14 -4.51 4.81 21.25
N PHE A 15 -4.09 4.18 20.16
CA PHE A 15 -4.37 4.54 18.78
C PHE A 15 -5.05 3.34 18.11
N ARG A 16 -6.28 3.56 17.62
CA ARG A 16 -7.09 2.58 16.90
C ARG A 16 -7.23 3.01 15.43
N PRO A 17 -6.27 2.65 14.55
CA PRO A 17 -6.29 3.02 13.14
C PRO A 17 -7.63 2.71 12.47
N GLU A 18 -8.20 1.55 12.76
CA GLU A 18 -9.45 1.06 12.17
C GLU A 18 -10.67 1.99 12.39
N CYS A 19 -10.61 2.89 13.37
CA CYS A 19 -11.65 3.88 13.63
C CYS A 19 -11.48 5.16 12.81
N PHE A 20 -10.32 5.39 12.19
CA PHE A 20 -10.07 6.60 11.40
C PHE A 20 -10.62 6.46 9.98
N ALA A 21 -11.43 7.43 9.57
CA ALA A 21 -12.02 7.51 8.25
C ALA A 21 -12.72 6.20 7.81
N SER A 22 -13.51 5.60 8.72
CA SER A 22 -14.29 4.40 8.41
C SER A 22 -15.27 4.62 7.27
N ASP A 23 -15.79 5.84 7.15
CA ASP A 23 -16.60 6.31 6.03
C ASP A 23 -15.87 6.18 4.68
N VAL A 24 -14.58 6.51 4.63
CA VAL A 24 -13.75 6.33 3.43
C VAL A 24 -13.64 4.86 3.05
N TYR A 25 -13.37 3.98 4.01
CA TYR A 25 -13.32 2.53 3.77
C TYR A 25 -14.66 1.99 3.25
N GLU A 26 -15.77 2.50 3.78
CA GLU A 26 -17.12 2.06 3.45
C GLU A 26 -17.59 2.55 2.06
N THR A 27 -16.88 3.48 1.41
CA THR A 27 -17.15 3.87 0.01
C THR A 27 -16.74 2.80 -1.01
N LEU A 28 -15.92 1.82 -0.62
CA LEU A 28 -15.50 0.75 -1.52
C LEU A 28 -16.59 -0.31 -1.63
N ASP A 29 -17.00 -0.60 -2.86
CA ASP A 29 -17.79 -1.79 -3.18
C ASP A 29 -16.89 -3.04 -3.14
N TRP A 30 -16.95 -3.74 -2.01
CA TRP A 30 -16.17 -4.95 -1.74
C TRP A 30 -16.61 -6.18 -2.53
N THR A 31 -17.77 -6.16 -3.19
CA THR A 31 -18.28 -7.33 -3.94
C THR A 31 -17.39 -7.70 -5.12
N ASN A 32 -16.61 -6.74 -5.63
CA ASN A 32 -15.77 -6.89 -6.82
C ASN A 32 -14.26 -6.75 -6.53
N ILE A 33 -13.86 -6.72 -5.25
CA ILE A 33 -12.46 -6.59 -4.84
C ILE A 33 -12.03 -7.88 -4.13
N ASP A 34 -11.30 -8.74 -4.84
CA ASP A 34 -10.61 -9.86 -4.20
C ASP A 34 -9.39 -9.33 -3.43
N SER A 35 -9.38 -9.56 -2.11
CA SER A 35 -8.32 -9.14 -1.21
C SER A 35 -8.03 -10.26 -0.22
N GLU A 36 -6.76 -10.66 -0.15
CA GLU A 36 -6.26 -11.66 0.81
C GLU A 36 -6.24 -11.16 2.25
N MET A 37 -6.39 -9.85 2.44
CA MET A 37 -6.49 -9.27 3.76
C MET A 37 -7.87 -9.58 4.38
N THR A 38 -7.92 -9.65 5.70
CA THR A 38 -9.18 -9.64 6.45
C THR A 38 -9.78 -8.23 6.45
N ASP A 39 -11.07 -8.10 6.79
CA ASP A 39 -11.73 -6.79 6.92
C ASP A 39 -11.00 -5.87 7.91
N GLY A 40 -10.60 -6.42 9.07
CA GLY A 40 -9.84 -5.68 10.08
C GLY A 40 -8.51 -5.17 9.58
N GLN A 41 -7.75 -5.97 8.81
CA GLN A 41 -6.48 -5.53 8.22
C GLN A 41 -6.67 -4.40 7.21
N ARG A 42 -7.74 -4.46 6.40
CA ARG A 42 -8.02 -3.39 5.43
C ARG A 42 -8.44 -2.10 6.12
N ARG A 43 -9.32 -2.17 7.12
CA ARG A 43 -9.70 -1.02 7.94
C ARG A 43 -8.49 -0.40 8.65
N PHE A 44 -7.61 -1.24 9.20
CA PHE A 44 -6.38 -0.81 9.85
C PHE A 44 -5.47 -0.01 8.90
N ILE A 45 -5.18 -0.53 7.70
CA ILE A 45 -4.34 0.16 6.71
C ILE A 45 -5.00 1.46 6.21
N SER A 46 -6.30 1.41 5.87
CA SER A 46 -7.06 2.60 5.45
C SER A 46 -7.00 3.70 6.51
N GLY A 47 -7.13 3.31 7.77
CA GLY A 47 -7.02 4.17 8.93
C GLY A 47 -5.65 4.82 9.09
N LEU A 48 -4.57 4.04 8.98
CA LEU A 48 -3.20 4.56 9.04
C LEU A 48 -2.96 5.62 7.97
N VAL A 49 -3.33 5.33 6.72
CA VAL A 49 -3.15 6.26 5.61
C VAL A 49 -3.96 7.54 5.83
N SER A 50 -5.20 7.41 6.31
CA SER A 50 -6.09 8.54 6.55
C SER A 50 -5.63 9.42 7.73
N TYR A 51 -5.05 8.81 8.76
CA TYR A 51 -4.50 9.51 9.92
C TYR A 51 -3.20 10.24 9.58
N TYR A 52 -2.20 9.52 9.04
CA TYR A 52 -0.88 10.08 8.78
C TYR A 52 -0.82 10.94 7.51
N LYS A 53 -1.77 10.75 6.58
CA LYS A 53 -1.85 11.46 5.29
C LYS A 53 -0.50 11.48 4.55
N PRO A 54 0.13 10.31 4.35
CA PRO A 54 1.47 10.25 3.78
C PRO A 54 1.49 10.85 2.37
N GLU A 55 2.56 11.58 2.04
CA GLU A 55 2.74 12.08 0.68
C GLU A 55 3.07 10.94 -0.27
N ASN A 56 3.95 10.02 0.12
CA ASN A 56 4.36 8.88 -0.72
C ASN A 56 4.23 7.57 0.06
N VAL A 57 3.83 6.52 -0.65
CA VAL A 57 3.67 5.16 -0.10
C VAL A 57 4.42 4.17 -0.98
N LEU A 58 5.13 3.24 -0.35
CA LEU A 58 5.72 2.07 -0.99
C LEU A 58 4.92 0.83 -0.61
N GLU A 59 4.46 0.08 -1.60
CA GLU A 59 3.82 -1.22 -1.46
C GLU A 59 4.74 -2.31 -2.04
N LEU A 60 4.97 -3.38 -1.28
CA LEU A 60 5.70 -4.56 -1.72
C LEU A 60 4.75 -5.76 -1.71
N GLY A 61 4.60 -6.41 -2.86
CA GLY A 61 3.61 -7.46 -3.06
C GLY A 61 2.23 -6.87 -3.36
N VAL A 62 1.81 -6.98 -4.62
CA VAL A 62 0.59 -6.37 -5.16
C VAL A 62 -0.47 -7.41 -5.41
N SER A 63 -0.08 -8.61 -5.87
CA SER A 63 -1.01 -9.71 -6.13
C SER A 63 -2.11 -9.25 -7.12
N ALA A 64 -3.38 -9.51 -6.85
CA ALA A 64 -4.51 -9.03 -7.65
C ALA A 64 -4.70 -7.49 -7.58
N GLY A 65 -4.15 -6.82 -6.55
CA GLY A 65 -4.28 -5.38 -6.32
C GLY A 65 -5.32 -4.98 -5.26
N GLY A 66 -5.82 -5.91 -4.44
CA GLY A 66 -6.79 -5.59 -3.38
C GLY A 66 -6.23 -4.64 -2.32
N GLY A 67 -4.96 -4.80 -1.94
CA GLY A 67 -4.26 -3.86 -1.03
C GLY A 67 -4.04 -2.49 -1.65
N THR A 68 -3.62 -2.47 -2.92
CA THR A 68 -3.49 -1.25 -3.70
C THR A 68 -4.80 -0.47 -3.77
N VAL A 69 -5.96 -1.14 -3.91
CA VAL A 69 -7.28 -0.49 -3.89
C VAL A 69 -7.55 0.20 -2.56
N VAL A 70 -7.23 -0.45 -1.43
CA VAL A 70 -7.35 0.14 -0.08
C VAL A 70 -6.48 1.39 0.04
N LEU A 71 -5.20 1.28 -0.35
CA LEU A 71 -4.25 2.37 -0.26
C LEU A 71 -4.67 3.57 -1.11
N LEU A 72 -4.99 3.36 -2.39
CA LEU A 72 -5.40 4.44 -3.29
C LEU A 72 -6.69 5.11 -2.82
N ASN A 73 -7.68 4.34 -2.37
CA ASN A 73 -8.92 4.91 -1.85
C ASN A 73 -8.67 5.82 -0.64
N ALA A 74 -7.85 5.36 0.31
CA ALA A 74 -7.51 6.14 1.50
C ALA A 74 -6.67 7.39 1.16
N LEU A 75 -5.71 7.29 0.23
CA LEU A 75 -4.89 8.42 -0.23
C LEU A 75 -5.74 9.49 -0.94
N LEU A 76 -6.68 9.09 -1.80
CA LEU A 76 -7.55 10.00 -2.55
C LEU A 76 -8.57 10.73 -1.67
N SER A 77 -8.94 10.14 -0.52
CA SER A 77 -9.79 10.83 0.45
C SER A 77 -9.17 12.15 0.94
N ASN A 78 -7.84 12.22 0.94
CA ASN A 78 -7.13 13.46 1.13
C ASN A 78 -7.08 14.28 -0.17
N LYS A 79 -8.02 15.21 -0.34
CA LYS A 79 -8.14 16.08 -1.53
C LYS A 79 -6.88 16.89 -1.86
N SER A 80 -5.96 17.08 -0.91
CA SER A 80 -4.68 17.79 -1.14
C SER A 80 -3.52 16.84 -1.44
N TRP A 81 -3.74 15.54 -1.56
CA TRP A 81 -2.68 14.56 -1.79
C TRP A 81 -2.00 14.75 -3.14
N LYS A 82 -0.70 15.07 -3.10
CA LYS A 82 0.11 15.36 -4.30
C LYS A 82 1.12 14.28 -4.67
N GLY A 83 1.48 13.38 -3.75
CA GLY A 83 2.52 12.39 -4.02
C GLY A 83 2.01 11.14 -4.75
N LYS A 84 2.69 10.01 -4.52
CA LYS A 84 2.53 8.78 -5.31
C LYS A 84 2.49 7.51 -4.45
N LEU A 85 1.80 6.50 -4.98
CA LEU A 85 1.93 5.11 -4.57
C LEU A 85 2.90 4.43 -5.55
N LEU A 86 4.05 3.97 -5.05
CA LEU A 86 4.92 3.05 -5.77
C LEU A 86 4.64 1.64 -5.28
N SER A 87 4.26 0.75 -6.18
CA SER A 87 4.05 -0.66 -5.89
C SER A 87 5.08 -1.50 -6.63
N ILE A 88 5.58 -2.54 -5.98
CA ILE A 88 6.55 -3.47 -6.57
C ILE A 88 6.03 -4.89 -6.39
N ASP A 89 6.05 -5.67 -7.47
CA ASP A 89 5.77 -7.10 -7.43
C ASP A 89 6.77 -7.87 -8.29
N LYS A 90 7.20 -9.02 -7.79
CA LYS A 90 8.15 -9.87 -8.49
C LYS A 90 7.53 -10.53 -9.72
N LEU A 91 6.21 -10.74 -9.72
CA LEU A 91 5.51 -11.39 -10.83
C LEU A 91 4.92 -10.34 -11.78
N LYS A 92 4.81 -10.70 -13.06
CA LYS A 92 4.06 -9.90 -14.05
C LYS A 92 2.57 -10.27 -14.09
N CYS A 93 2.26 -11.52 -13.77
CA CYS A 93 0.91 -12.05 -13.75
C CYS A 93 0.49 -12.42 -12.32
N PHE A 94 -0.81 -12.33 -12.06
CA PHE A 94 -1.39 -12.69 -10.78
C PHE A 94 -1.17 -14.19 -10.51
N TYR A 95 -0.65 -14.52 -9.33
CA TYR A 95 -0.21 -15.89 -9.04
C TYR A 95 -1.34 -16.92 -9.04
N ARG A 96 -2.61 -16.53 -8.81
CA ARG A 96 -3.76 -17.45 -8.88
C ARG A 96 -4.30 -17.61 -10.29
N ASP A 97 -4.09 -16.62 -11.16
CA ASP A 97 -4.51 -16.67 -12.56
C ASP A 97 -3.46 -15.98 -13.46
N PRO A 98 -2.60 -16.78 -14.13
CA PRO A 98 -1.52 -16.23 -14.94
C PRO A 98 -2.01 -15.50 -16.20
N ASN A 99 -3.30 -15.57 -16.55
CA ASN A 99 -3.88 -14.80 -17.64
C ASN A 99 -4.20 -13.35 -17.25
N LEU A 100 -4.18 -13.05 -15.95
CA LEU A 100 -4.43 -11.71 -15.43
C LEU A 100 -3.11 -11.04 -15.02
N PRO A 101 -2.90 -9.76 -15.35
CA PRO A 101 -1.73 -9.05 -14.88
C PRO A 101 -1.80 -8.80 -13.37
N VAL A 102 -0.64 -8.62 -12.74
CA VAL A 102 -0.56 -8.10 -11.37
C VAL A 102 -1.28 -6.75 -11.29
N GLY A 103 -1.98 -6.53 -10.17
CA GLY A 103 -2.70 -5.28 -9.90
C GLY A 103 -3.93 -5.05 -10.78
N HIS A 104 -4.42 -6.05 -11.52
CA HIS A 104 -5.55 -5.89 -12.44
C HIS A 104 -6.81 -5.32 -11.75
N LEU A 105 -7.07 -5.64 -10.47
CA LEU A 105 -8.22 -5.08 -9.74
C LEU A 105 -8.07 -3.57 -9.55
N ALA A 106 -6.91 -3.12 -9.09
CA ALA A 106 -6.63 -1.71 -8.91
C ALA A 106 -6.62 -0.96 -10.25
N ARG A 107 -6.12 -1.58 -11.33
CA ARG A 107 -6.16 -0.99 -12.68
C ARG A 107 -7.59 -0.80 -13.17
N ARG A 108 -8.48 -1.77 -12.92
CA ARG A 108 -9.92 -1.63 -13.26
C ARG A 108 -10.62 -0.56 -12.42
N LYS A 109 -10.28 -0.47 -11.12
CA LYS A 109 -10.93 0.46 -10.19
C LYS A 109 -10.46 1.91 -10.36
N PHE A 110 -9.17 2.12 -10.60
CA PHE A 110 -8.52 3.42 -10.67
C PHE A 110 -7.66 3.56 -11.95
N PRO A 111 -8.24 3.40 -13.14
CA PRO A 111 -7.48 3.42 -14.40
C PRO A 111 -6.70 4.71 -14.60
N ASP A 112 -7.29 5.85 -14.24
CA ASP A 112 -6.71 7.18 -14.45
C ASP A 112 -5.48 7.47 -13.57
N LEU A 113 -5.29 6.70 -12.50
CA LEU A 113 -4.17 6.85 -11.58
C LEU A 113 -2.95 6.05 -12.03
N PHE A 114 -3.13 5.02 -12.86
CA PHE A 114 -2.06 4.15 -13.30
C PHE A 114 -1.07 4.91 -14.20
N GLY A 115 0.22 4.85 -13.85
CA GLY A 115 1.29 5.59 -14.53
C GLY A 115 1.45 7.05 -14.10
N SER A 116 0.48 7.63 -13.38
CA SER A 116 0.51 9.03 -12.95
C SER A 116 0.74 9.15 -11.43
N LYS A 117 -0.20 8.62 -10.65
CA LYS A 117 -0.25 8.63 -9.18
C LYS A 117 0.10 7.27 -8.58
N TRP A 118 -0.20 6.21 -9.31
CA TRP A 118 0.18 4.85 -8.99
C TRP A 118 1.18 4.34 -10.02
N ILE A 119 2.39 4.02 -9.56
CA ILE A 119 3.46 3.43 -10.37
C ILE A 119 3.59 1.97 -9.94
N LEU A 120 3.63 1.05 -10.90
CA LEU A 120 3.83 -0.37 -10.65
C LEU A 120 5.08 -0.85 -11.38
N GLU A 121 6.04 -1.34 -10.61
CA GLU A 121 7.22 -2.07 -11.10
C GLU A 121 6.96 -3.57 -10.92
N ASP A 122 6.42 -4.22 -11.95
CA ASP A 122 6.16 -5.66 -11.96
C ASP A 122 7.29 -6.45 -12.64
N GLY A 123 7.40 -7.74 -12.31
CA GLY A 123 8.43 -8.61 -12.88
C GLY A 123 9.85 -8.32 -12.38
N LYS A 124 10.01 -7.58 -11.28
CA LYS A 124 11.31 -7.21 -10.70
C LYS A 124 11.33 -7.53 -9.21
N ASP A 125 12.44 -8.04 -8.72
CA ASP A 125 12.65 -8.11 -7.28
C ASP A 125 12.78 -6.69 -6.69
N PRO A 126 12.20 -6.40 -5.51
CA PRO A 126 12.39 -5.10 -4.87
C PRO A 126 13.86 -4.70 -4.75
N ALA A 127 14.77 -5.65 -4.49
CA ALA A 127 16.20 -5.35 -4.44
C ALA A 127 16.74 -4.79 -5.77
N GLU A 128 16.26 -5.28 -6.92
CA GLU A 128 16.67 -4.79 -8.24
C GLU A 128 16.18 -3.36 -8.48
N VAL A 129 14.92 -3.07 -8.09
CA VAL A 129 14.33 -1.74 -8.23
C VAL A 129 15.13 -0.71 -7.43
N PHE A 130 15.59 -1.07 -6.22
CA PHE A 130 16.38 -0.17 -5.38
C PHE A 130 17.86 -0.11 -5.77
N SER A 131 18.43 -1.18 -6.35
CA SER A 131 19.84 -1.23 -6.78
C SER A 131 20.11 -0.44 -8.07
N GLY A 132 19.07 -0.21 -8.88
CA GLY A 132 19.16 0.62 -10.09
C GLY A 132 19.23 2.13 -9.82
N GLY A 133 18.89 2.57 -8.61
CA GLY A 133 19.20 3.91 -8.12
C GLY A 133 20.63 3.92 -7.61
N GLY A 134 21.47 4.82 -8.13
CA GLY A 134 22.87 4.93 -7.74
C GLY A 134 23.07 4.79 -6.23
N ARG A 135 24.05 3.97 -5.82
CA ARG A 135 24.44 3.72 -4.43
C ARG A 135 24.23 4.97 -3.58
N CYS A 136 23.24 4.95 -2.72
CA CYS A 136 23.23 5.85 -1.59
C CYS A 136 24.31 5.30 -0.66
N THR A 137 25.53 5.83 -0.76
CA THR A 137 26.60 5.53 0.19
C THR A 137 26.12 6.03 1.55
N LEU A 138 25.58 5.13 2.37
CA LEU A 138 25.56 5.34 3.81
C LEU A 138 27.02 5.55 4.20
N GLY A 139 27.33 6.73 4.72
CA GLY A 139 28.68 7.22 4.86
C GLY A 139 29.63 6.19 5.48
N GLY A 140 30.71 5.92 4.77
CA GLY A 140 32.05 5.81 5.36
C GLY A 140 32.31 4.73 6.40
N TYR A 141 31.63 3.60 6.40
CA TYR A 141 32.11 2.42 7.13
C TYR A 141 32.04 1.17 6.25
N GLU A 142 33.20 0.75 5.78
CA GLU A 142 33.45 -0.60 5.30
C GLU A 142 33.45 -1.56 6.49
N VAL A 143 32.86 -2.74 6.31
CA VAL A 143 33.01 -3.90 7.19
C VAL A 143 34.10 -4.79 6.62
#